data_AF-A0A8I0S8A8-F1
#
_entry.id   AF-A0A8I0S8A8-F1
#
_cell.length_a   1.000
_cell.length_b   1.000
_cell.length_c   1.000
_cell.angle_alpha   90.00
_cell.angle_beta   90.00
_cell.angle_gamma   90.00
#
_symmetry.space_group_name_H-M   'P 1'
#
loop_
_entity.id
_entity.type
_entity.pdbx_description
1 polymer ?
#
loop_
_entity_poly.entity_id
_entity_poly.type
_entity_poly.pdbx_seq_one_letter_code
_entity_poly.pdbx_strand_id
1 'polypeptide(L)' 'MASEVWIVQHDESPDNTILGVFATSEEAHAFAEEVSDRFPNGAMTARFPVGYRYDVGTGHVEFGPEG' A
#
# COMPACT_ATOMS: atom_id res chain seq x y z
N MET A 1 11.04 -3.28 -15.87
CA MET A 1 9.71 -2.67 -15.65
C MET A 1 9.40 -2.87 -14.19
N ALA A 2 9.19 -1.80 -13.42
CA ALA A 2 8.77 -1.94 -12.04
C ALA A 2 7.31 -2.41 -12.06
N SER A 3 7.04 -3.62 -11.57
CA SER A 3 5.68 -4.05 -11.30
C SER A 3 5.13 -3.13 -10.21
N GLU A 4 3.91 -2.62 -10.33
CA GLU A 4 3.25 -1.85 -9.27
C GLU A 4 2.09 -2.67 -8.70
N VAL A 5 1.77 -2.45 -7.44
CA VAL A 5 0.67 -3.10 -6.75
C VAL A 5 -0.22 -2.07 -6.08
N TRP A 6 -1.49 -2.42 -5.99
CA TRP A 6 -2.54 -1.66 -5.34
C TRP A 6 -2.95 -2.40 -4.08
N ILE A 7 -2.80 -1.75 -2.94
CA ILE A 7 -3.14 -2.31 -1.63
C ILE A 7 -4.44 -1.65 -1.18
N VAL A 8 -5.42 -2.48 -0.85
CA VAL A 8 -6.64 -2.05 -0.18
C VAL A 8 -6.46 -2.32 1.30
N GLN A 9 -6.65 -1.31 2.14
CA GLN A 9 -6.50 -1.41 3.59
C GLN A 9 -7.72 -0.83 4.29
N HIS A 10 -8.03 -1.36 5.46
CA HIS A 10 -9.10 -0.84 6.30
C HIS A 10 -8.68 0.50 6.91
N ASP A 11 -9.55 1.51 6.84
CA ASP A 11 -9.31 2.82 7.47
C ASP A 11 -9.69 2.79 8.98
N GLU A 12 -9.19 1.80 9.70
CA GLU A 12 -9.35 1.70 11.15
C GLU A 12 -7.98 1.79 11.80
N SER A 13 -7.65 2.98 12.28
CA SER A 13 -6.51 3.16 13.17
C SER A 13 -6.80 2.46 14.50
N PRO A 14 -5.87 1.67 15.06
CA PRO A 14 -4.43 1.60 14.77
C PRO A 14 -3.99 0.44 13.85
N ASP A 15 -4.86 -0.53 13.61
CA ASP A 15 -4.57 -1.75 12.86
C ASP A 15 -4.97 -1.57 11.39
N ASN A 16 -4.15 -0.83 10.63
CA ASN A 16 -4.27 -0.65 9.17
C ASN A 16 -4.17 -2.01 8.46
N THR A 17 -5.26 -2.76 8.50
CA THR A 17 -5.32 -4.15 8.07
C THR A 17 -5.37 -4.18 6.55
N ILE A 18 -4.42 -4.88 5.94
CA ILE A 18 -4.45 -5.11 4.50
C ILE A 18 -5.62 -6.05 4.18
N LEU A 19 -6.58 -5.54 3.41
CA LEU A 19 -7.75 -6.27 2.95
C LEU A 19 -7.48 -6.98 1.61
N GLY A 20 -6.61 -6.43 0.77
CA GLY A 20 -6.25 -7.03 -0.51
C GLY A 20 -5.05 -6.37 -1.19
N VAL A 21 -4.41 -7.12 -2.10
CA VAL A 21 -3.30 -6.66 -2.95
C VAL A 21 -3.60 -7.04 -4.39
N PHE A 22 -3.58 -6.06 -5.29
CA PHE A 22 -4.00 -6.19 -6.68
C PHE A 22 -2.93 -5.67 -7.64
N ALA A 23 -2.95 -6.15 -8.88
CA ALA A 23 -2.02 -5.70 -9.91
C ALA A 23 -2.49 -4.40 -10.58
N THR A 24 -3.80 -4.14 -10.60
CA THR A 24 -4.40 -2.99 -11.29
C THR A 24 -5.26 -2.12 -10.36
N SER A 25 -5.44 -0.86 -10.74
CA SER A 25 -6.27 0.09 -10.01
C SER A 25 -7.76 -0.27 -10.05
N GLU A 26 -8.24 -0.81 -11.18
CA GLU A 26 -9.65 -1.20 -11.35
C GLU A 26 -10.03 -2.32 -10.40
N GLU A 27 -9.21 -3.37 -10.29
CA GLU A 27 -9.45 -4.47 -9.36
C GLU A 27 -9.46 -3.99 -7.90
N ALA A 28 -8.51 -3.12 -7.53
CA ALA A 28 -8.43 -2.57 -6.18
C ALA A 28 -9.62 -1.66 -5.86
N HIS A 29 -10.08 -0.85 -6.81
CA HIS A 29 -11.20 0.05 -6.59
C HIS A 29 -12.52 -0.71 -6.49
N ALA A 30 -12.77 -1.67 -7.40
CA ALA A 30 -13.95 -2.53 -7.34
C ALA A 30 -14.03 -3.29 -6.01
N PHE A 31 -12.89 -3.81 -5.55
CA PHE A 31 -12.83 -4.46 -4.24
C PHE A 31 -13.05 -3.48 -3.08
N ALA A 32 -12.45 -2.29 -3.14
CA ALA A 32 -12.65 -1.25 -2.13
C ALA A 32 -14.11 -0.81 -2.00
N GLU A 33 -14.84 -0.66 -3.11
CA GLU A 33 -16.28 -0.35 -3.09
C GLU A 33 -17.10 -1.49 -2.47
N GLU A 34 -16.81 -2.74 -2.82
CA GLU A 34 -17.49 -3.92 -2.24
C GLU A 34 -17.30 -3.99 -0.72
N VAL A 35 -16.08 -3.76 -0.24
CA VAL A 35 -15.78 -3.88 1.18
C VAL A 35 -16.17 -2.62 1.97
N SER A 36 -16.26 -1.45 1.34
CA SER A 36 -16.64 -0.20 2.03
C SER A 36 -18.05 -0.25 2.61
N ASP A 37 -18.97 -1.01 2.00
CA ASP A 37 -20.31 -1.24 2.57
C ASP A 37 -20.27 -2.12 3.83
N ARG A 38 -19.24 -2.96 3.96
CA ARG A 38 -19.02 -3.88 5.08
C ARG A 38 -18.25 -3.28 6.25
N PHE A 39 -17.52 -2.20 6.01
CA PHE A 39 -16.62 -1.60 6.98
C PHE A 39 -17.09 -0.19 7.36
N PRO A 40 -17.43 0.09 8.63
CA PRO A 40 -18.02 1.36 9.04
C PRO A 40 -17.10 2.57 8.82
N ASN A 41 -15.79 2.35 8.75
CA ASN A 41 -14.78 3.38 8.47
C ASN A 41 -14.34 3.40 6.99
N GLY A 42 -14.84 2.46 6.18
CA GLY A 42 -14.48 2.33 4.76
C GLY A 42 -13.13 1.65 4.52
N ALA A 43 -12.80 1.50 3.24
CA ALA A 43 -11.51 1.00 2.80
C ALA A 43 -10.75 2.06 2.00
N MET A 44 -9.46 2.17 2.26
CA MET A 44 -8.54 3.04 1.54
C MET A 44 -7.74 2.23 0.52
N THR A 45 -7.52 2.79 -0.66
CA THR A 45 -6.63 2.23 -1.68
C THR A 45 -5.32 3.01 -1.73
N ALA A 46 -4.20 2.30 -1.79
CA ALA A 46 -2.87 2.86 -1.87
C ALA A 46 -2.05 2.14 -2.93
N ARG A 47 -1.19 2.89 -3.64
CA ARG A 47 -0.38 2.37 -4.75
C ARG A 47 1.09 2.31 -4.36
N PHE A 48 1.72 1.16 -4.54
CA PHE A 48 3.12 0.93 -4.22
C PHE A 48 3.87 0.27 -5.38
N PRO A 49 5.09 0.73 -5.71
CA PRO A 49 5.94 -0.03 -6.61
C PRO A 49 6.44 -1.32 -5.94
N VAL A 50 6.47 -2.43 -6.67
CA VAL A 50 7.05 -3.70 -6.20
C VAL A 50 8.54 -3.52 -6.00
N GLY A 51 9.02 -3.97 -4.84
CA GLY A 51 10.38 -3.67 -4.37
C GLY A 51 10.47 -2.39 -3.56
N TYR A 52 9.36 -1.68 -3.33
CA TYR A 52 9.30 -0.62 -2.33
C TYR A 52 9.65 -1.19 -0.95
N ARG A 53 10.72 -0.66 -0.37
CA ARG A 53 11.07 -0.86 1.04
C ARG A 53 10.82 0.44 1.76
N TYR A 54 10.06 0.37 2.84
CA TYR A 54 10.04 1.44 3.83
C TYR A 54 11.36 1.36 4.60
N ASP A 55 12.43 1.92 4.01
CA ASP A 55 13.67 2.16 4.74
C ASP A 55 13.37 3.24 5.78
N VAL A 56 13.51 2.82 7.04
CA VAL A 56 13.40 3.59 8.29
C VAL A 56 13.69 5.08 8.08
N GLY A 57 12.71 5.93 8.44
CA GLY A 57 12.62 7.34 8.05
C GLY A 57 13.90 8.16 8.22
N THR A 58 14.13 9.09 7.27
CA THR A 58 15.17 10.16 7.25
C THR A 58 16.25 10.05 8.33
N GLY A 59 17.00 8.95 8.31
CA GLY A 59 17.95 8.59 9.36
C GLY A 59 19.15 7.93 8.74
N HIS A 60 20.12 8.76 8.37
CA HIS A 60 21.49 8.41 7.99
C HIS A 60 21.74 7.94 6.55
N VAL A 61 21.96 8.93 5.68
CA VAL A 61 22.92 8.78 4.57
C VAL A 61 24.33 8.69 5.19
N GLU A 62 24.91 7.50 5.26
CA GLU A 62 26.37 7.36 5.30
C GLU A 62 26.85 6.47 4.15
N PHE A 63 27.54 7.14 3.23
CA PHE A 63 28.56 6.71 2.29
C PHE A 63 29.06 5.23 2.34
N GLY A 64 29.09 4.61 1.15
CA GLY A 64 30.33 4.00 0.63
C GLY A 64 30.20 2.66 -0.13
N PRO A 65 31.17 2.30 -1.01
CA PRO A 65 32.22 3.14 -1.61
C PRO A 65 31.93 3.47 -3.08
N GLU A 66 32.38 4.66 -3.49
CA GLU A 66 32.72 4.93 -4.89
C GLU A 66 33.98 4.12 -5.25
N GLY A 67 34.01 3.55 -6.45
CA GLY A 67 35.24 3.27 -7.24
C GLY A 67 36.35 2.45 -6.61
#